data_AF-A0A7C3KE49-F1
#
_entry.id   AF-A0A7C3KE49-F1
#
_cell.length_a   1.000
_cell.length_b   1.000
_cell.length_c   1.000
_cell.angle_alpha   90.00
_cell.angle_beta   90.00
_cell.angle_gamma   90.00
#
_symmetry.space_group_name_H-M   'P 1'
#
loop_
_entity.id
_entity.type
_entity.pdbx_description
1 polymer ?
#
loop_
_entity_poly.entity_id
_entity_poly.type
_entity_poly.pdbx_seq_one_letter_code
_entity_poly.pdbx_strand_id
1 'polypeptide(L)' 'MDPNVRLKAVDTRSLEVAIEKIVSDATGWEYSCNIKDVEYLELGEAQITLSLKTSDWLKPAPSEESAS' A
#
# COMPACT_ATOMS: atom_id res chain seq x y z
N MET A 1 27.48 -16.60 2.41
CA MET A 1 26.27 -16.16 3.13
C MET A 1 26.23 -16.89 4.45
N ASP A 2 26.26 -16.16 5.57
CA ASP A 2 26.11 -16.76 6.90
C ASP A 2 24.73 -17.42 7.03
N PRO A 3 24.64 -18.70 7.42
CA PRO A 3 23.36 -19.40 7.57
C PRO A 3 22.50 -18.88 8.74
N ASN A 4 23.02 -17.92 9.52
CA ASN A 4 22.37 -17.34 10.69
C ASN A 4 21.78 -15.94 10.47
N VAL A 5 21.78 -15.41 9.24
CA VAL A 5 21.06 -14.17 8.93
C VAL A 5 19.56 -14.45 8.95
N ARG A 6 18.96 -14.39 10.14
CA ARG A 6 17.51 -14.36 10.29
C ARG A 6 17.04 -12.96 9.87
N LEU A 7 16.60 -12.83 8.62
CA LEU A 7 15.95 -11.60 8.15
C LEU A 7 14.78 -11.29 9.09
N LYS A 8 14.74 -10.06 9.61
CA LYS A 8 13.64 -9.62 10.48
C LYS A 8 12.37 -9.67 9.63
N ALA A 9 11.39 -10.46 10.06
CA ALA A 9 10.09 -10.49 9.40
C ALA A 9 9.54 -9.07 9.36
N VAL A 10 9.19 -8.60 8.16
CA VAL A 10 8.56 -7.30 7.98
C VAL A 10 7.16 -7.38 8.59
N ASP A 11 6.80 -6.41 9.43
CA ASP A 11 5.42 -6.25 9.87
C ASP A 11 4.60 -5.70 8.70
N THR A 12 4.09 -6.63 7.89
CA THR A 12 3.31 -6.33 6.69
C THR A 12 2.04 -5.56 7.02
N ARG A 13 1.46 -5.74 8.22
CA ARG A 13 0.22 -5.06 8.59
C ARG A 13 0.42 -3.57 8.78
N SER A 14 1.45 -3.19 9.52
CA SER A 14 1.81 -1.78 9.69
C SER A 14 2.18 -1.12 8.37
N LEU A 15 2.82 -1.88 7.46
CA LEU A 15 3.18 -1.39 6.13
C LEU A 15 1.97 -1.20 5.22
N GLU A 16 1.01 -2.13 5.23
CA GLU A 16 -0.28 -1.98 4.52
C GLU A 16 -0.99 -0.70 4.93
N VAL A 17 -1.15 -0.45 6.23
CA VAL A 17 -1.81 0.76 6.76
C VAL A 17 -1.08 2.03 6.35
N ALA A 18 0.25 2.03 6.37
CA ALA A 18 1.03 3.18 5.93
C ALA A 18 0.82 3.47 4.44
N ILE A 19 0.81 2.42 3.60
CA ILE A 19 0.59 2.54 2.15
C ILE A 19 -0.84 3.02 1.87
N GLU A 20 -1.85 2.47 2.55
CA GLU A 20 -3.25 2.93 2.44
C GLU A 20 -3.35 4.43 2.70
N LYS A 21 -2.73 4.90 3.78
CA LYS A 21 -2.74 6.32 4.14
C LYS A 21 -2.05 7.20 3.10
N ILE A 22 -0.82 6.84 2.70
CA ILE A 22 -0.05 7.64 1.74
C ILE A 22 -0.81 7.78 0.41
N VAL A 23 -1.39 6.69 -0.09
CA VAL A 23 -2.14 6.71 -1.35
C VAL A 23 -3.43 7.50 -1.17
N SER A 24 -4.17 7.29 -0.08
CA SER A 24 -5.42 8.00 0.19
C SER A 24 -5.20 9.51 0.33
N ASP A 25 -4.14 9.93 1.02
CA ASP A 25 -3.76 11.35 1.17
C ASP A 25 -3.39 11.97 -0.19
N ALA A 26 -2.76 11.20 -1.08
CA ALA A 26 -2.33 11.69 -2.40
C ALA A 26 -3.48 11.79 -3.42
N THR A 27 -4.49 10.94 -3.32
CA THR A 27 -5.60 10.90 -4.30
C THR A 27 -6.91 11.46 -3.77
N GLY A 28 -7.08 11.58 -2.46
CA GLY A 28 -8.36 11.90 -1.82
C GLY A 28 -9.39 10.77 -1.86
N TRP A 29 -8.97 9.53 -2.14
CA TRP A 29 -9.84 8.35 -2.24
C TRP A 29 -9.50 7.33 -1.17
N GLU A 30 -10.45 6.48 -0.79
CA GLU A 30 -10.19 5.44 0.18
C GLU A 30 -9.65 4.19 -0.52
N TYR A 31 -8.51 3.69 -0.02
CA TYR A 31 -7.88 2.48 -0.52
C TYR A 31 -7.73 1.41 0.56
N SER A 32 -7.89 0.16 0.14
CA SER A 32 -7.45 -1.00 0.91
C SER A 32 -6.23 -1.64 0.25
N CYS A 33 -5.16 -1.82 1.02
CA CYS A 33 -3.90 -2.42 0.61
C CYS A 33 -3.82 -3.87 1.09
N ASN A 34 -3.32 -4.74 0.22
CA ASN A 34 -2.95 -6.10 0.59
C ASN A 34 -1.58 -6.42 0.01
N ILE A 35 -0.62 -6.71 0.89
CA ILE A 35 0.68 -7.23 0.49
C ILE A 35 0.51 -8.72 0.18
N LYS A 36 0.87 -9.10 -1.04
CA LYS A 36 0.75 -10.47 -1.54
C LYS A 36 2.02 -11.27 -1.32
N ASP A 37 3.16 -10.61 -1.48
CA ASP A 37 4.46 -11.26 -1.42
C ASP A 37 5.56 -10.26 -1.02
N VAL A 38 6.59 -10.79 -0.35
CA VAL A 38 7.80 -10.06 0.04
C VAL A 38 8.99 -10.93 -0.33
N GLU A 39 9.71 -10.55 -1.38
CA GLU A 39 10.91 -11.23 -1.87
C GLU A 39 12.16 -10.49 -1.38
N TYR A 40 13.04 -11.19 -0.67
CA TYR A 40 14.30 -10.63 -0.18
C TYR A 40 15.40 -10.93 -1.21
N LEU A 41 15.89 -9.88 -1.88
CA LEU A 41 16.82 -10.02 -3.01
C LEU A 41 18.28 -10.13 -2.53
N GLU A 42 18.77 -9.08 -1.85
CA GLU A 42 20.13 -9.00 -1.33
C GLU A 42 20.20 -8.25 0.01
N LEU A 43 21.40 -8.04 0.56
CA LEU A 43 21.58 -7.44 1.89
C LEU A 43 21.02 -6.01 1.95
N GLY A 44 19.83 -5.88 2.55
CA GLY A 44 19.17 -4.59 2.77
C GLY A 44 18.08 -4.26 1.75
N GLU A 45 17.80 -5.15 0.80
CA GLU A 45 16.77 -4.93 -0.23
C GLU A 45 15.68 -6.01 -0.18
N ALA A 46 14.43 -5.56 -0.31
CA ALA A 46 13.28 -6.42 -0.48
C ALA A 46 12.33 -5.83 -1.53
N GLN A 47 11.84 -6.69 -2.42
CA GLN A 47 10.79 -6.37 -3.36
C GLN A 47 9.43 -6.76 -2.75
N ILE A 48 8.47 -5.86 -2.82
CA ILE A 48 7.13 -6.06 -2.25
C ILE A 48 6.11 -6.04 -3.37
N THR A 49 5.37 -7.13 -3.51
CA THR A 49 4.23 -7.21 -4.44
C THR A 49 2.94 -6.97 -3.66
N LEU A 50 2.15 -5.97 -4.07
CA LEU A 50 0.92 -5.59 -3.40
C LEU A 50 -0.23 -5.32 -4.37
N SER A 51 -1.45 -5.28 -3.84
CA SER A 51 -2.63 -4.79 -4.55
C SER A 51 -3.35 -3.71 -3.76
N LEU A 52 -3.77 -2.67 -4.47
CA LEU A 52 -4.63 -1.61 -3.94
C LEU A 52 -6.02 -1.75 -4.56
N LYS A 53 -7.05 -1.65 -3.73
CA LYS A 53 -8.46 -1.65 -4.16
C LYS A 53 -9.15 -0.39 -3.65
N THR A 54 -9.93 0.25 -4.52
CA THR A 54 -10.81 1.36 -4.15
C THR A 54 -12.15 1.19 -4.85
N SER A 55 -13.22 1.65 -4.20
CA SER A 55 -14.56 1.79 -4.80
C SER A 55 -14.83 3.24 -5.25
N ASP A 56 -13.95 4.19 -4.92
CA ASP A 56 -14.12 5.60 -5.28
C ASP A 56 -14.08 5.87 -6.77
N TRP A 57 -13.43 5.01 -7.56
CA TRP A 57 -13.48 5.09 -9.04
C TRP A 57 -14.88 4.93 -9.62
N LEU A 58 -15.78 4.32 -8.86
CA LEU A 58 -17.18 4.13 -9.24
C LEU A 58 -18.07 5.26 -8.69
N LYS A 59 -17.55 6.14 -7.83
CA LYS A 59 -18.30 7.30 -7.35
C LYS A 59 -18.34 8.33 -8.48
N PRO A 60 -19.54 8.83 -8.84
CA PRO A 60 -19.63 9.94 -9.77
C PRO A 60 -18.83 11.12 -9.21
N ALA A 61 -18.09 11.82 -10.08
CA ALA A 61 -17.42 13.05 -9.69
C ALA A 61 -18.44 13.98 -9.01
N PRO A 62 -18.07 14.68 -7.92
CA PRO A 62 -18.98 15.62 -7.31
C PRO A 62 -19.41 16.60 -8.40
N SER A 63 -20.72 16.63 -8.68
CA SER A 63 -21.31 17.60 -9.59
C SER A 63 -20.92 19.00 -9.08
N GLU A 64 -20.36 19.85 -9.94
CA GLU A 64 -19.94 21.23 -9.64
C GLU A 64 -21.09 22.16 -9.18
N GLU A 65 -22.26 21.61 -8.84
CA GLU A 65 -23.45 22.33 -8.40
C GLU A 65 -23.38 22.61 -6.88
N SER A 66 -22.35 23.32 -6.46
CA SER A 66 -22.29 24.03 -5.17
C SER A 66 -21.39 25.27 -5.29
N ALA A 67 -21.42 25.92 -6.46
CA ALA A 67 -21.00 27.29 -6.64
C ALA A 67 -22.24 28.11 -7.04
N SER A 68 -23.06 28.48 -6.06
CA SER A 68 -24.08 29.52 -6.18
C SER A 68 -24.26 30.21 -4.85
#